data_AF-A0A529ZRU2-F1
#
_entry.id   AF-A0A529ZRU2-F1
#
_cell.length_a   1.000
_cell.length_b   1.000
_cell.length_c   1.000
_cell.angle_alpha   90.00
_cell.angle_beta   90.00
_cell.angle_gamma   90.00
#
_symmetry.space_group_name_H-M   'P 1'
#
loop_
_entity.id
_entity.type
_entity.pdbx_description
1 polymer ?
#
loop_
_entity_poly.entity_id
_entity_poly.type
_entity_poly.pdbx_seq_one_letter_code
_entity_poly.pdbx_strand_id
1 'polypeptide(L)'
;AFGGLTGNTPWFNLTGAIGMLMGRFLVIIPALAIAGSLAAKKTVPASAGTFPTDGTLFVGLLVGVIIIVGGLTFFPSLAVGPIVEHLAMIHGQTF
;
A
#
# COMPACT_ATOMS: atom_id res chain seq x y z
N ALA A 1 0.48 -0.11 -18.75
CA ALA A 1 0.39 1.05 -17.82
C ALA A 1 1.09 2.25 -18.45
N PHE A 2 0.66 3.47 -18.15
CA PHE A 2 1.11 4.80 -18.66
C PHE A 2 1.35 4.97 -20.19
N GLY A 3 1.37 3.92 -21.00
CA GLY A 3 1.48 3.95 -22.46
C GLY A 3 2.89 4.14 -23.01
N GLY A 4 3.79 4.80 -22.26
CA GLY A 4 5.14 5.16 -22.73
C GLY A 4 6.18 4.03 -22.73
N LEU A 5 5.92 2.92 -22.01
CA LEU A 5 6.85 1.79 -21.91
C LEU A 5 6.46 0.66 -22.86
N THR A 6 7.40 0.17 -23.68
CA THR A 6 7.23 -1.05 -24.50
C THR A 6 7.23 -2.29 -23.62
N GLY A 7 6.07 -2.61 -23.03
CA GLY A 7 5.92 -3.67 -22.05
C GLY A 7 5.82 -5.09 -22.61
N ASN A 8 5.63 -5.28 -23.93
CA ASN A 8 5.49 -6.62 -24.52
C ASN A 8 6.84 -7.27 -24.82
N THR A 9 7.69 -7.40 -23.81
CA THR A 9 8.95 -8.15 -23.88
C THR A 9 8.88 -9.35 -22.94
N PRO A 10 9.63 -10.44 -23.21
CA PRO A 10 9.66 -11.59 -22.30
C PRO A 10 10.00 -11.21 -20.86
N TRP A 11 10.91 -10.25 -20.67
CA TRP A 11 11.29 -9.74 -19.35
C TRP A 11 10.11 -9.11 -18.59
N PHE A 12 9.42 -8.14 -19.19
CA PHE A 12 8.31 -7.43 -18.54
C PHE A 12 7.10 -8.32 -18.33
N ASN A 13 6.81 -9.22 -19.28
CA ASN A 13 5.74 -10.18 -19.15
C ASN A 13 6.00 -11.15 -17.99
N LEU A 14 7.21 -11.68 -17.86
CA LEU A 14 7.54 -12.66 -16.82
C LEU A 14 7.64 -12.01 -15.43
N THR A 15 8.36 -10.90 -15.29
CA THR A 15 8.49 -10.17 -14.02
C THR A 15 7.16 -9.59 -13.55
N GLY A 16 6.35 -9.06 -14.47
CA GLY A 16 5.00 -8.60 -14.20
C GLY A 16 4.07 -9.74 -13.76
N ALA A 17 4.12 -10.89 -14.44
CA ALA A 17 3.34 -12.08 -14.06
C ALA A 17 3.73 -12.59 -12.65
N ILE A 18 5.03 -12.66 -12.36
CA ILE A 18 5.53 -13.04 -11.03
C ILE A 18 5.09 -12.00 -9.98
N GLY A 19 5.20 -10.70 -10.28
CA GLY A 19 4.73 -9.63 -9.40
C GLY A 19 3.23 -9.72 -9.10
N MET A 20 2.40 -9.99 -10.11
CA MET A 20 0.95 -10.19 -9.94
C MET A 20 0.64 -11.45 -9.10
N LEU A 21 1.33 -12.57 -9.37
CA LEU A 21 1.16 -13.80 -8.61
C LEU A 21 1.50 -13.59 -7.13
N MET A 22 2.64 -12.98 -6.86
CA MET A 22 3.09 -12.70 -5.50
C MET A 22 2.17 -11.70 -4.80
N GLY A 23 1.85 -10.57 -5.43
CA GLY A 23 0.98 -9.55 -4.85
C GLY A 23 -0.41 -10.06 -4.50
N ARG A 24 -0.91 -11.06 -5.23
CA ARG A 24 -2.21 -11.67 -4.95
C ARG A 24 -2.12 -12.77 -3.89
N PHE A 25 -1.30 -13.79 -4.11
CA PHE A 25 -1.33 -14.99 -3.27
C PHE A 25 -0.52 -14.83 -1.97
N LEU A 26 0.59 -14.08 -1.97
CA LEU A 26 1.34 -13.83 -0.74
C LEU A 26 0.60 -12.91 0.24
N VAL A 27 -0.42 -12.18 -0.21
CA VAL A 27 -1.30 -11.38 0.67
C VAL A 27 -2.49 -12.21 1.14
N ILE A 28 -3.11 -13.01 0.26
CA ILE A 28 -4.29 -13.83 0.60
C ILE A 28 -3.95 -14.92 1.63
N ILE A 29 -2.83 -15.63 1.47
CA ILE A 29 -2.45 -16.73 2.36
C ILE A 29 -2.35 -16.28 3.84
N PRO A 30 -1.57 -15.24 4.21
CA PRO A 30 -1.51 -14.77 5.58
C PRO A 30 -2.84 -14.14 6.05
N ALA A 31 -3.61 -13.49 5.16
CA ALA A 31 -4.94 -12.98 5.52
C ALA A 31 -5.89 -14.12 5.94
N LEU A 32 -5.89 -15.25 5.23
CA LEU A 32 -6.65 -16.45 5.62
C LEU A 32 -6.12 -17.07 6.91
N ALA A 33 -4.81 -17.08 7.12
CA ALA A 33 -4.22 -17.55 8.38
C ALA A 33 -4.66 -16.68 9.57
N ILE A 34 -4.70 -15.36 9.41
CA ILE A 34 -5.25 -14.42 10.41
C ILE A 34 -6.73 -14.71 10.65
N ALA A 35 -7.53 -14.88 9.59
CA ALA A 35 -8.95 -15.22 9.72
C ALA A 35 -9.17 -16.52 10.50
N GLY A 36 -8.41 -17.58 10.20
CA GLY A 36 -8.46 -18.85 10.95
C GLY A 36 -8.05 -18.68 12.42
N SER A 37 -7.02 -17.88 12.70
CA SER A 37 -6.59 -17.58 14.07
C SER A 37 -7.65 -16.78 14.85
N LEU A 38 -8.36 -15.86 14.19
CA LEU A 38 -9.44 -15.08 14.79
C LEU A 38 -10.71 -15.91 14.99
N ALA A 39 -11.03 -16.83 14.08
CA ALA A 39 -12.21 -17.69 14.20
C ALA A 39 -12.19 -18.59 15.45
N ALA A 40 -10.99 -18.94 15.95
CA ALA A 40 -10.83 -19.69 17.18
C ALA A 40 -10.96 -18.83 18.46
N LYS A 41 -11.00 -17.49 18.35
CA LYS A 41 -11.07 -16.58 19.51
C LYS A 41 -12.53 -16.26 19.85
N LYS A 42 -12.81 -16.13 21.15
CA LYS A 42 -14.11 -15.65 21.64
C LYS A 42 -14.12 -14.12 21.67
N THR A 43 -15.26 -13.53 21.28
CA THR A 43 -15.49 -12.08 21.43
C THR A 43 -15.67 -11.73 22.90
N VAL A 44 -14.95 -10.70 23.37
CA VAL A 44 -15.01 -10.22 24.75
C VAL A 44 -15.89 -8.96 24.82
N PRO A 45 -16.78 -8.81 25.83
CA PRO A 45 -17.55 -7.59 26.01
C PRO A 45 -16.67 -6.35 26.20
N ALA A 46 -17.21 -5.19 25.83
CA ALA A 46 -16.51 -3.92 26.01
C ALA A 46 -16.27 -3.63 27.51
N SER A 47 -15.15 -2.99 27.79
CA SER A 47 -14.68 -2.61 29.13
C SER A 47 -14.27 -1.15 29.15
N ALA A 48 -13.94 -0.60 30.33
CA ALA A 48 -13.43 0.77 30.44
C ALA A 48 -12.13 1.02 29.64
N GLY A 49 -11.36 -0.04 29.33
CA GLY A 49 -10.16 0.05 28.50
C GLY A 49 -10.39 -0.18 27.01
N THR A 50 -11.63 -0.42 26.56
CA THR A 50 -11.92 -0.68 25.15
C THR A 50 -11.93 0.60 24.34
N PHE A 51 -11.03 0.71 23.36
CA PHE A 51 -10.96 1.86 22.46
C PHE A 51 -12.09 1.80 21.40
N PRO A 52 -12.93 2.84 21.26
CA PRO A 52 -13.96 2.90 20.22
C PRO A 52 -13.35 2.93 18.80
N THR A 53 -13.82 2.07 17.91
CA THR A 53 -13.28 1.92 16.52
C THR A 53 -14.23 2.41 15.43
N ASP A 54 -15.32 3.08 15.83
CA ASP A 54 -16.40 3.57 14.97
C ASP A 54 -16.47 5.11 14.90
N GLY A 55 -15.73 5.81 15.77
CA GLY A 55 -15.72 7.27 15.85
C GLY A 55 -14.71 7.96 14.92
N THR A 56 -14.85 9.28 14.77
CA THR A 56 -13.96 10.12 13.94
C THR A 56 -12.50 10.07 14.37
N LEU A 57 -12.23 9.86 15.67
CA LEU A 57 -10.87 9.68 16.18
C LEU A 57 -10.19 8.44 15.59
N PHE A 58 -10.90 7.30 15.51
CA PHE A 58 -10.35 6.08 14.92
C PHE A 58 -10.13 6.25 13.42
N VAL A 59 -11.03 6.95 12.72
CA VAL A 59 -10.84 7.29 11.29
C VAL A 59 -9.56 8.10 11.10
N GLY A 60 -9.35 9.15 11.89
CA GLY A 60 -8.12 9.96 11.82
C GLY A 60 -6.86 9.14 12.11
N LEU A 61 -6.91 8.29 13.13
CA LEU A 61 -5.81 7.38 13.46
C LEU A 61 -5.50 6.41 12.31
N LEU A 62 -6.53 5.74 11.76
CA LEU A 62 -6.38 4.77 10.68
C LEU A 62 -5.81 5.42 9.40
N VAL A 63 -6.37 6.57 9.00
CA VAL A 63 -5.86 7.33 7.85
C VAL A 63 -4.43 7.78 8.09
N GLY A 64 -4.12 8.28 9.28
CA GLY A 64 -2.76 8.69 9.66
C GLY A 64 -1.76 7.53 9.52
N VAL A 65 -2.09 6.35 10.05
CA VAL A 65 -1.25 5.15 9.92
C VAL A 65 -1.04 4.78 8.46
N ILE A 66 -2.09 4.78 7.63
CA ILE A 66 -1.98 4.45 6.20
C ILE A 66 -1.06 5.45 5.47
N ILE A 67 -1.25 6.76 5.70
CA ILE A 67 -0.43 7.80 5.07
C ILE A 67 1.02 7.71 5.52
N ILE A 68 1.28 7.49 6.81
CA ILE A 68 2.65 7.40 7.34
C ILE A 68 3.36 6.17 6.78
N VAL A 69 2.72 4.99 6.84
CA VAL A 69 3.33 3.76 6.35
C VAL A 69 3.55 3.83 4.83
N GLY A 70 2.54 4.26 4.07
CA GLY A 70 2.66 4.42 2.62
C GLY A 70 3.68 5.50 2.25
N GLY A 71 3.62 6.66 2.88
CA GLY A 71 4.55 7.76 2.69
C GLY A 71 5.98 7.33 2.92
N LEU A 72 6.31 6.76 4.08
CA LEU A 72 7.68 6.34 4.40
C LEU A 72 8.20 5.22 3.49
N THR A 73 7.32 4.33 3.02
CA THR A 73 7.70 3.23 2.11
C THR A 73 8.02 3.73 0.70
N PHE A 74 7.22 4.64 0.17
CA PHE A 74 7.31 5.07 -1.23
C PHE A 74 8.04 6.41 -1.42
N PHE A 75 8.34 7.15 -0.35
CA PHE A 75 8.97 8.48 -0.43
C PHE A 75 10.26 8.50 -1.27
N PRO A 76 11.22 7.57 -1.10
CA PRO A 76 12.44 7.60 -1.92
C PRO A 76 12.17 7.45 -3.41
N SER A 77 11.25 6.56 -3.79
CA SER A 77 10.88 6.35 -5.20
C SER A 77 10.08 7.51 -5.78
N LEU A 78 9.22 8.14 -4.99
CA LEU A 78 8.44 9.31 -5.43
C LEU A 78 9.33 10.55 -5.58
N ALA A 79 10.33 10.71 -4.71
CA ALA A 79 11.28 11.82 -4.73
C ALA A 79 12.06 11.88 -6.06
N VAL A 80 12.57 10.73 -6.51
CA VAL A 80 13.40 10.63 -7.73
C VAL A 80 12.61 10.49 -9.03
N GLY A 81 11.28 10.32 -8.96
CA GLY A 81 10.40 10.25 -10.13
C GLY A 81 9.55 11.51 -10.26
N PRO A 82 8.25 11.45 -9.91
CA PRO A 82 7.32 12.54 -10.18
C PRO A 82 7.63 13.83 -9.43
N ILE A 83 8.21 13.77 -8.22
CA ILE A 83 8.49 14.97 -7.43
C ILE A 83 9.58 15.81 -8.09
N VAL A 84 10.70 15.19 -8.46
CA VAL A 84 11.79 15.92 -9.14
C VAL A 84 11.36 16.41 -10.52
N GLU A 85 10.58 15.62 -11.27
CA GLU A 85 10.02 16.04 -12.56
C GLU A 85 9.14 17.29 -12.40
N HIS A 86 8.23 17.29 -11.40
CA HIS A 86 7.38 18.45 -11.14
C HIS A 86 8.18 19.70 -10.77
N LEU A 87 9.19 19.56 -9.92
CA LEU A 87 10.06 20.68 -9.55
C LEU A 87 10.86 21.20 -10.75
N ALA A 88 11.41 20.32 -11.59
CA ALA A 88 12.16 20.72 -12.79
C ALA A 88 11.30 21.50 -13.78
N MET A 89 10.05 21.04 -14.02
CA MET A 89 9.08 21.74 -14.87
C MET A 89 8.78 23.17 -14.37
N ILE A 90 8.65 23.38 -13.06
CA ILE A 90 8.44 24.71 -12.47
C ILE A 90 9.64 25.64 -12.75
N HIS A 91 10.86 25.09 -12.80
CA HIS A 91 12.09 25.84 -13.07
C HIS A 91 12.40 25.97 -14.57
N GLY A 92 11.49 25.56 -15.47
CA GLY A 92 11.66 25.66 -16.91
C GLY A 92 12.69 24.69 -17.51
N GLN A 93 13.11 23.68 -16.75
CA GLN A 93 13.96 22.60 -17.26
C GLN A 93 13.06 21.41 -17.64
N THR A 94 12.82 21.24 -18.94
CA THR A 94 12.07 20.09 -19.48
C THR A 94 13.04 19.07 -20.05
N PHE A 95 12.89 17.80 -19.65
CA PHE A 95 13.57 16.65 -20.27
C PHE A 95 12.80 16.14 -21.49
#